data_AF-A0A6B0YNU6-F1
#
_entry.id   AF-A0A6B0YNU6-F1
#
_cell.length_a   1.000
_cell.length_b   1.000
_cell.length_c   1.000
_cell.angle_alpha   90.00
_cell.angle_beta   90.00
_cell.angle_gamma   90.00
#
_symmetry.space_group_name_H-M   'P 1'
#
loop_
_entity.id
_entity.type
_entity.pdbx_description
1 polymer ?
#
loop_
_entity_poly.entity_id
_entity_poly.type
_entity_poly.pdbx_seq_one_letter_code
_entity_poly.pdbx_strand_id
1 'polypeptide(L)'
;MADQDAAASDCRIEHISFHGWEAVRLSNGLVSLVAIPDVGGRIMAYNLGDYPYLWFDRNLAGKLFSAEENMGDGSIVAWKNYGGDKTWPAPQGWDSPDQWHGPPDPVLDTGRYALEILDSPAAAASIRMESLPDPRTGVQISRQVTLHAGGGRVSLHLEMTNVSDRARSWGIWDIVQVDATRLDDDGQETHNDQAWLYVPTSPDSRFSRGFNVMFGEEDNPEWQPEVRPNLLGAQYLYQLGKIGIDSTAGWIAFVNQSTDFAFCQRFGYFHGEEYPDEGASVECWTTGHGEPVGGLDFGKLNLFHMEAEILGPLRSMAPGATQSLDIDWYAARCPGPIVNVTDAGCANQRLKAESIDAGIRLTGVFGLFHLGNVQLVWLGEDECGVGAETLALVNPLNVLRVDCVRRPPPGAQVAQLLLCDAQGQPISQLDSCPIH
;
A
#
# COMPACT_ATOMS: atom_id res chain seq x y z
N MET A 1 -8.80 -19.05 -17.06
CA MET A 1 -8.50 -20.23 -16.24
C MET A 1 -7.13 -19.97 -15.64
N ALA A 2 -7.08 -19.25 -14.52
CA ALA A 2 -5.84 -19.04 -13.79
C ALA A 2 -5.55 -20.33 -13.02
N ASP A 3 -4.30 -20.77 -13.12
CA ASP A 3 -3.84 -22.06 -12.66
C ASP A 3 -4.03 -22.19 -11.14
N GLN A 4 -4.78 -23.20 -10.68
CA GLN A 4 -4.86 -23.52 -9.26
C GLN A 4 -3.54 -24.09 -8.73
N ASP A 5 -2.58 -24.39 -9.63
CA ASP A 5 -1.28 -24.99 -9.34
C ASP A 5 -0.10 -23.99 -9.36
N ALA A 6 -0.34 -22.67 -9.25
CA ALA A 6 0.77 -21.71 -9.09
C ALA A 6 1.48 -21.90 -7.74
N ALA A 7 2.39 -22.88 -7.69
CA ALA A 7 3.34 -23.03 -6.59
C ALA A 7 4.28 -21.82 -6.61
N ALA A 8 4.47 -21.16 -5.45
CA ALA A 8 5.49 -20.13 -5.33
C ALA A 8 6.82 -20.75 -5.71
N SER A 9 7.46 -20.11 -6.68
CA SER A 9 8.83 -20.42 -7.07
C SER A 9 9.79 -19.53 -6.31
N ASP A 10 11.06 -19.92 -6.30
CA ASP A 10 12.16 -19.13 -5.77
C ASP A 10 12.09 -17.68 -6.28
N CYS A 11 12.41 -16.74 -5.39
CA CYS A 11 12.59 -15.34 -5.75
C CYS A 11 13.71 -15.17 -6.78
N ARG A 12 13.49 -14.28 -7.75
CA ARG A 12 14.42 -13.99 -8.85
C ARG A 12 14.56 -12.50 -9.05
N ILE A 13 15.74 -12.09 -9.49
CA ILE A 13 16.06 -10.72 -9.92
C ILE A 13 16.57 -10.79 -11.35
N GLU A 14 16.01 -9.98 -12.23
CA GLU A 14 16.38 -9.93 -13.64
C GLU A 14 16.46 -8.49 -14.12
N HIS A 15 17.54 -8.14 -14.83
CA HIS A 15 17.58 -6.92 -15.62
C HIS A 15 16.64 -7.06 -16.82
N ILE A 16 15.77 -6.08 -17.03
CA ILE A 16 14.80 -6.06 -18.12
C ILE A 16 14.72 -4.66 -18.74
N SER A 17 14.13 -4.59 -19.93
CA SER A 17 13.58 -3.33 -20.43
C SER A 17 12.08 -3.29 -20.13
N PHE A 18 11.61 -2.24 -19.45
CA PHE A 18 10.20 -2.04 -19.12
C PHE A 18 9.71 -0.77 -19.82
N HIS A 19 8.87 -0.91 -20.84
CA HIS A 19 8.33 0.21 -21.61
C HIS A 19 9.40 1.21 -22.12
N GLY A 20 10.61 0.72 -22.41
CA GLY A 20 11.74 1.53 -22.90
C GLY A 20 12.68 2.07 -21.81
N TRP A 21 12.38 1.88 -20.53
CA TRP A 21 13.32 2.13 -19.43
C TRP A 21 14.18 0.90 -19.15
N GLU A 22 15.42 1.14 -18.73
CA GLU A 22 16.24 0.12 -18.07
C GLU A 22 15.68 -0.11 -16.66
N ALA A 23 15.45 -1.38 -16.31
CA ALA A 23 14.76 -1.73 -15.08
C ALA A 23 15.26 -3.04 -14.49
N VAL A 24 14.91 -3.27 -13.23
CA VAL A 24 15.08 -4.57 -12.57
C VAL A 24 13.72 -5.12 -12.17
N ARG A 25 13.44 -6.35 -12.57
CA ARG A 25 12.25 -7.09 -12.17
C ARG A 25 12.59 -8.06 -11.04
N LEU A 26 11.81 -8.02 -9.97
CA LEU A 26 11.79 -9.06 -8.95
C LEU A 26 10.52 -9.88 -9.13
N SER A 27 10.61 -11.21 -9.05
CA SER A 27 9.44 -12.10 -9.16
C SER A 27 9.59 -13.38 -8.35
N ASN A 28 8.47 -14.00 -7.97
CA ASN A 28 8.43 -15.28 -7.22
C ASN A 28 7.42 -16.28 -7.82
N GLY A 29 6.95 -16.05 -9.05
CA GLY A 29 5.95 -16.88 -9.74
C GLY A 29 4.51 -16.56 -9.38
N LEU A 30 4.26 -15.78 -8.32
CA LEU A 30 2.94 -15.31 -7.94
C LEU A 30 2.79 -13.79 -8.15
N VAL A 31 3.77 -13.03 -7.66
CA VAL A 31 3.85 -11.59 -7.87
C VAL A 31 5.12 -11.21 -8.64
N SER A 32 5.06 -10.06 -9.30
CA SER A 32 6.22 -9.40 -9.87
C SER A 32 6.20 -7.92 -9.57
N LEU A 33 7.36 -7.34 -9.31
CA LEU A 33 7.53 -5.89 -9.26
C LEU A 33 8.66 -5.43 -10.18
N VAL A 34 8.57 -4.19 -10.67
CA VAL A 34 9.57 -3.60 -11.57
C VAL A 34 10.09 -2.30 -11.00
N ALA A 35 11.37 -2.27 -10.67
CA ALA A 35 12.09 -1.10 -10.20
C ALA A 35 12.75 -0.35 -11.36
N ILE A 36 12.61 0.98 -11.38
CA ILE A 36 13.21 1.88 -12.36
C ILE A 36 14.06 2.91 -11.62
N PRO A 37 15.38 2.68 -11.52
CA PRO A 37 16.29 3.58 -10.79
C PRO A 37 16.35 5.00 -11.37
N ASP A 38 16.23 5.13 -12.70
CA ASP A 38 16.50 6.39 -13.41
C ASP A 38 15.41 7.48 -13.29
N VAL A 39 14.30 7.22 -12.60
CA VAL A 39 13.15 8.15 -12.48
C VAL A 39 12.66 8.29 -11.04
N GLY A 40 13.57 8.51 -10.09
CA GLY A 40 13.27 8.66 -8.65
C GLY A 40 13.33 7.34 -7.87
N GLY A 41 14.01 6.32 -8.41
CA GLY A 41 14.12 5.01 -7.77
C GLY A 41 12.76 4.33 -7.54
N ARG A 42 11.84 4.43 -8.50
CA ARG A 42 10.44 3.99 -8.35
C ARG A 42 10.27 2.49 -8.54
N ILE A 43 9.30 1.91 -7.85
CA ILE A 43 8.63 0.69 -8.27
C ILE A 43 7.48 1.11 -9.19
N MET A 44 7.64 0.83 -10.49
CA MET A 44 6.69 1.24 -11.53
C MET A 44 5.57 0.21 -11.76
N ALA A 45 5.79 -1.03 -11.33
CA ALA A 45 4.78 -2.08 -11.41
C ALA A 45 4.84 -2.96 -10.15
N TYR A 46 3.67 -3.35 -9.68
CA TYR A 46 3.47 -4.42 -8.72
C TYR A 46 2.23 -5.19 -9.16
N ASN A 47 2.41 -6.47 -9.48
CA ASN A 47 1.39 -7.28 -10.14
C ASN A 47 1.14 -8.57 -9.34
N LEU A 48 -0.13 -8.98 -9.25
CA LEU A 48 -0.52 -10.32 -8.80
C LEU A 48 -1.00 -11.12 -10.01
N GLY A 49 -0.19 -12.11 -10.41
CA GLY A 49 -0.32 -12.70 -11.74
C GLY A 49 -0.27 -11.62 -12.82
N ASP A 50 -1.30 -11.56 -13.66
CA ASP A 50 -1.41 -10.59 -14.75
C ASP A 50 -2.09 -9.28 -14.36
N TYR A 51 -2.58 -9.13 -13.12
CA TYR A 51 -3.27 -7.92 -12.68
C TYR A 51 -2.27 -6.85 -12.22
N PRO A 52 -2.22 -5.66 -12.87
CA PRO A 52 -1.38 -4.55 -12.44
C PRO A 52 -2.09 -3.69 -11.38
N TYR A 53 -1.42 -3.43 -10.26
CA TYR A 53 -1.96 -2.52 -9.24
C TYR A 53 -1.55 -1.07 -9.45
N LEU A 54 -0.36 -0.83 -10.01
CA LEU A 54 0.24 0.50 -10.05
C LEU A 54 -0.05 1.21 -11.37
N TRP A 55 -0.40 2.49 -11.26
CA TRP A 55 -0.59 3.37 -12.39
C TRP A 55 0.75 3.93 -12.88
N PHE A 56 0.88 4.17 -14.18
CA PHE A 56 1.96 5.00 -14.72
C PHE A 56 1.54 5.79 -15.95
N ASP A 57 2.19 6.93 -16.17
CA ASP A 57 1.92 7.74 -17.36
C ASP A 57 2.58 7.12 -18.59
N ARG A 58 1.76 6.52 -19.45
CA ARG A 58 2.21 5.93 -20.72
C ARG A 58 2.81 6.95 -21.67
N ASN A 59 2.50 8.24 -21.54
CA ASN A 59 3.14 9.30 -22.33
C ASN A 59 4.58 9.55 -21.90
N LEU A 60 4.98 9.14 -20.70
CA LEU A 60 6.34 9.26 -20.20
C LEU A 60 7.16 7.97 -20.38
N ALA A 61 6.53 6.87 -20.82
CA ALA A 61 7.16 5.58 -21.10
C ALA A 61 8.50 5.70 -21.85
N GLY A 62 9.56 5.19 -21.22
CA GLY A 62 10.92 5.16 -21.76
C GLY A 62 11.62 6.52 -21.86
N LYS A 63 10.99 7.61 -21.41
CA LYS A 63 11.55 8.96 -21.48
C LYS A 63 12.37 9.26 -20.23
N LEU A 64 13.56 9.81 -20.46
CA LEU A 64 14.44 10.38 -19.45
C LEU A 64 14.73 11.82 -19.83
N PHE A 65 14.85 12.69 -18.84
CA PHE A 65 15.09 14.11 -19.01
C PHE A 65 16.32 14.55 -18.20
N SER A 66 16.91 15.68 -18.56
CA SER A 66 17.95 16.32 -17.74
C SER A 66 17.35 16.88 -16.44
N ALA A 67 18.21 17.24 -15.48
CA ALA A 67 17.76 17.87 -14.24
C ALA A 67 17.05 19.21 -14.52
N GLU A 68 17.54 19.98 -15.49
CA GLU A 68 16.93 21.25 -15.92
C GLU A 68 15.59 21.03 -16.59
N GLU A 69 15.47 20.00 -17.45
CA GLU A 69 14.20 19.65 -18.08
C GLU A 69 13.19 19.15 -17.04
N ASN A 70 13.62 18.33 -16.08
CA ASN A 70 12.79 17.87 -14.95
C ASN A 70 12.29 19.04 -14.10
N MET A 71 13.16 19.99 -13.76
CA MET A 71 12.80 21.18 -13.02
C MET A 71 11.86 22.10 -13.80
N GLY A 72 12.07 22.25 -15.11
CA GLY A 72 11.29 23.15 -15.95
C GLY A 72 11.28 24.58 -15.41
N ASP A 73 10.09 25.15 -15.21
CA ASP A 73 9.90 26.47 -14.60
C ASP A 73 9.70 26.42 -13.07
N GLY A 74 9.82 25.23 -12.47
CA GLY A 74 9.60 25.00 -11.04
C GLY A 74 8.13 24.94 -10.63
N SER A 75 7.19 25.11 -11.56
CA SER A 75 5.76 24.96 -11.29
C SER A 75 5.32 23.51 -11.39
N ILE A 76 4.22 23.16 -10.72
CA ILE A 76 3.61 21.83 -10.82
C ILE A 76 3.22 21.45 -12.25
N VAL A 77 3.03 22.40 -13.15
CA VAL A 77 2.77 22.14 -14.58
C VAL A 77 3.98 21.51 -15.28
N ALA A 78 5.19 21.79 -14.81
CA ALA A 78 6.41 21.18 -15.33
C ALA A 78 6.66 19.75 -14.79
N TRP A 79 5.88 19.33 -13.78
CA TRP A 79 6.02 18.02 -13.17
C TRP A 79 5.78 16.90 -14.18
N LYS A 80 6.74 15.97 -14.23
CA LYS A 80 6.64 14.72 -14.96
C LYS A 80 6.21 13.64 -13.99
N ASN A 81 4.91 13.53 -13.78
CA ASN A 81 4.35 12.49 -12.92
C ASN A 81 4.46 11.13 -13.62
N TYR A 82 5.56 10.41 -13.36
CA TYR A 82 5.85 9.15 -14.04
C TYR A 82 4.90 8.00 -13.69
N GLY A 83 4.32 7.96 -12.48
CA GLY A 83 3.65 6.76 -11.99
C GLY A 83 4.29 6.11 -10.77
N GLY A 84 3.77 4.95 -10.43
CA GLY A 84 4.37 3.98 -9.53
C GLY A 84 4.37 4.41 -8.06
N ASP A 85 5.32 3.87 -7.31
CA ASP A 85 5.60 4.31 -5.95
C ASP A 85 6.81 5.26 -5.88
N LYS A 86 6.78 6.17 -4.92
CA LYS A 86 7.83 7.18 -4.70
C LYS A 86 7.92 7.53 -3.22
N THR A 87 9.10 7.96 -2.79
CA THR A 87 9.35 8.38 -1.42
C THR A 87 9.83 9.82 -1.41
N TRP A 88 9.14 10.67 -0.65
CA TRP A 88 9.37 12.10 -0.54
C TRP A 88 9.54 12.55 0.93
N PRO A 89 10.01 13.77 1.18
CA PRO A 89 9.93 14.40 2.50
C PRO A 89 8.55 15.01 2.77
N ALA A 90 8.05 14.84 3.99
CA ALA A 90 6.91 15.57 4.53
C ALA A 90 7.32 16.51 5.68
N PRO A 91 6.61 17.63 5.92
CA PRO A 91 5.41 18.07 5.21
C PRO A 91 5.71 18.72 3.85
N GLN A 92 4.73 18.64 2.95
CA GLN A 92 4.74 19.44 1.72
C GLN A 92 4.26 20.87 2.01
N GLY A 93 4.87 21.88 1.39
CA GLY A 93 4.43 23.27 1.50
C GLY A 93 5.41 24.28 0.92
N TRP A 94 5.03 25.55 0.95
CA TRP A 94 5.78 26.66 0.33
C TRP A 94 6.06 27.82 1.29
N ASP A 95 5.60 27.74 2.53
CA ASP A 95 5.64 28.84 3.50
C ASP A 95 7.00 28.97 4.18
N SER A 96 7.77 27.89 4.25
CA SER A 96 9.06 27.89 4.95
C SER A 96 10.09 26.94 4.34
N PRO A 97 11.39 27.10 4.68
CA PRO A 97 12.45 26.16 4.29
C PRO A 97 12.33 24.75 4.91
N ASP A 98 11.46 24.57 5.90
CA ASP A 98 11.20 23.29 6.58
C ASP A 98 9.96 22.58 6.00
N GLN A 99 9.49 23.04 4.85
CA GLN A 99 8.49 22.39 4.01
C GLN A 99 9.12 22.05 2.66
N TRP A 100 8.82 20.85 2.15
CA TRP A 100 9.25 20.46 0.81
C TRP A 100 8.27 21.01 -0.21
N HIS A 101 8.75 21.66 -1.26
CA HIS A 101 7.89 22.38 -2.23
C HIS A 101 7.07 21.45 -3.13
N GLY A 102 7.24 20.14 -2.99
CA GLY A 102 6.64 19.17 -3.88
C GLY A 102 7.35 19.10 -5.22
N PRO A 103 6.79 18.33 -6.16
CA PRO A 103 7.30 18.30 -7.52
C PRO A 103 7.03 19.62 -8.27
N PRO A 104 7.84 19.96 -9.29
CA PRO A 104 8.96 19.18 -9.80
C PRO A 104 10.18 19.19 -8.87
N ASP A 105 10.80 18.02 -8.72
CA ASP A 105 12.06 17.84 -8.00
C ASP A 105 13.01 16.94 -8.84
N PRO A 106 14.14 17.47 -9.35
CA PRO A 106 15.02 16.74 -10.25
C PRO A 106 15.96 15.76 -9.52
N VAL A 107 15.90 15.68 -8.19
CA VAL A 107 16.79 14.84 -7.37
C VAL A 107 16.01 13.69 -6.75
N LEU A 108 15.03 14.00 -5.90
CA LEU A 108 14.29 13.00 -5.14
C LEU A 108 13.12 12.42 -5.94
N ASP A 109 12.38 13.25 -6.68
CA ASP A 109 11.19 12.79 -7.42
C ASP A 109 11.50 12.16 -8.79
N THR A 110 12.42 12.76 -9.54
CA THR A 110 12.73 12.36 -10.93
C THR A 110 14.21 12.13 -11.20
N GLY A 111 15.06 12.17 -10.16
CA GLY A 111 16.49 11.98 -10.28
C GLY A 111 16.88 10.51 -10.50
N ARG A 112 18.12 10.28 -10.92
CA ARG A 112 18.66 8.92 -11.12
C ARG A 112 19.19 8.38 -9.81
N TYR A 113 18.64 7.25 -9.37
CA TYR A 113 19.07 6.56 -8.17
C TYR A 113 20.12 5.51 -8.52
N ALA A 114 21.12 5.34 -7.65
CA ALA A 114 22.08 4.25 -7.74
C ALA A 114 21.39 2.95 -7.31
N LEU A 115 21.48 1.91 -8.13
CA LEU A 115 20.92 0.59 -7.85
C LEU A 115 22.00 -0.38 -7.37
N GLU A 116 21.71 -1.06 -6.28
CA GLU A 116 22.47 -2.19 -5.76
C GLU A 116 21.57 -3.42 -5.62
N ILE A 117 22.01 -4.58 -6.11
CA ILE A 117 21.35 -5.86 -5.79
C ILE A 117 22.00 -6.38 -4.51
N LEU A 118 21.24 -6.45 -3.42
CA LEU A 118 21.76 -6.80 -2.11
C LEU A 118 21.87 -8.31 -1.93
N ASP A 119 20.78 -9.01 -2.19
CA ASP A 119 20.68 -10.45 -2.00
C ASP A 119 19.61 -11.06 -2.92
N SER A 120 19.79 -12.34 -3.28
CA SER A 120 18.82 -13.07 -4.11
C SER A 120 18.75 -14.58 -3.79
N PRO A 121 18.63 -15.01 -2.52
CA PRO A 121 18.34 -16.39 -2.20
C PRO A 121 16.95 -16.79 -2.70
N ALA A 122 16.70 -18.10 -2.77
CA ALA A 122 15.38 -18.63 -3.12
C ALA A 122 14.23 -18.05 -2.27
N ALA A 123 14.49 -17.77 -0.98
CA ALA A 123 13.49 -17.30 -0.04
C ALA A 123 13.16 -15.80 -0.14
N ALA A 124 14.08 -14.98 -0.68
CA ALA A 124 13.90 -13.53 -0.78
C ALA A 124 14.82 -12.92 -1.85
N ALA A 125 14.35 -11.87 -2.53
CA ALA A 125 15.14 -11.07 -3.46
C ALA A 125 15.11 -9.61 -3.00
N SER A 126 16.27 -8.97 -2.87
CA SER A 126 16.39 -7.62 -2.32
C SER A 126 17.27 -6.71 -3.17
N ILE A 127 16.78 -5.49 -3.41
CA ILE A 127 17.51 -4.41 -4.07
C ILE A 127 17.53 -3.17 -3.18
N ARG A 128 18.50 -2.29 -3.40
CA ARG A 128 18.54 -0.95 -2.82
C ARG A 128 18.66 0.09 -3.93
N MET A 129 17.88 1.15 -3.82
CA MET A 129 17.97 2.33 -4.68
C MET A 129 18.28 3.55 -3.81
N GLU A 130 19.36 4.26 -4.12
CA GLU A 130 19.83 5.42 -3.36
C GLU A 130 19.85 6.68 -4.22
N SER A 131 19.23 7.76 -3.71
CA SER A 131 19.20 9.05 -4.38
C SER A 131 20.56 9.73 -4.39
N LEU A 132 20.74 10.75 -5.23
CA LEU A 132 21.78 11.76 -4.95
C LEU A 132 21.39 12.56 -3.70
N PRO A 133 22.35 13.15 -2.98
CA PRO A 133 22.07 14.19 -1.98
C PRO A 133 21.27 15.33 -2.58
N ASP A 134 20.10 15.63 -2.02
CA ASP A 134 19.32 16.78 -2.46
C ASP A 134 19.78 18.06 -1.74
N PRO A 135 20.36 19.04 -2.47
CA PRO A 135 20.87 20.26 -1.87
C PRO A 135 19.79 21.12 -1.22
N ARG A 136 18.53 20.99 -1.64
CA ARG A 136 17.42 21.80 -1.11
C ARG A 136 17.00 21.33 0.28
N THR A 137 16.56 20.08 0.36
CA THR A 137 16.08 19.44 1.60
C THR A 137 17.24 19.12 2.53
N GLY A 138 18.44 18.89 1.99
CA GLY A 138 19.63 18.47 2.72
C GLY A 138 19.60 16.99 3.10
N VAL A 139 18.77 16.18 2.44
CA VAL A 139 18.68 14.74 2.71
C VAL A 139 19.08 13.89 1.51
N GLN A 140 19.39 12.63 1.79
CA GLN A 140 19.54 11.56 0.81
C GLN A 140 18.56 10.44 1.18
N ILE A 141 17.88 9.88 0.19
CA ILE A 141 16.89 8.82 0.36
C ILE A 141 17.50 7.48 -0.07
N SER A 142 17.33 6.46 0.76
CA SER A 142 17.64 5.06 0.45
C SER A 142 16.36 4.23 0.54
N ARG A 143 16.11 3.40 -0.47
CA ARG A 143 14.92 2.55 -0.58
C ARG A 143 15.38 1.12 -0.78
N GLN A 144 15.26 0.30 0.25
CA GLN A 144 15.50 -1.14 0.14
C GLN A 144 14.16 -1.86 -0.08
N VAL A 145 14.07 -2.64 -1.15
CA VAL A 145 12.85 -3.35 -1.56
C VAL A 145 13.14 -4.83 -1.59
N THR A 146 12.36 -5.61 -0.83
CA THR A 146 12.56 -7.05 -0.66
C THR A 146 11.29 -7.81 -1.05
N LEU A 147 11.36 -8.62 -2.09
CA LEU A 147 10.33 -9.60 -2.44
C LEU A 147 10.56 -10.88 -1.65
N HIS A 148 9.52 -11.41 -1.02
CA HIS A 148 9.58 -12.68 -0.27
C HIS A 148 8.95 -13.83 -1.06
N ALA A 149 9.45 -15.04 -0.85
CA ALA A 149 8.85 -16.25 -1.41
C ALA A 149 7.54 -16.61 -0.67
N GLY A 150 6.75 -17.51 -1.25
CA GLY A 150 5.58 -18.11 -0.59
C GLY A 150 4.31 -17.26 -0.59
N GLY A 151 4.34 -16.01 -1.08
CA GLY A 151 3.17 -15.15 -1.07
C GLY A 151 3.31 -13.88 -1.91
N GLY A 152 2.38 -12.94 -1.72
CA GLY A 152 2.39 -11.63 -2.34
C GLY A 152 2.93 -10.56 -1.39
N ARG A 153 4.00 -10.84 -0.64
CA ARG A 153 4.61 -9.87 0.29
C ARG A 153 5.82 -9.19 -0.34
N VAL A 154 5.84 -7.87 -0.27
CA VAL A 154 7.02 -7.04 -0.56
C VAL A 154 7.28 -6.15 0.66
N SER A 155 8.51 -6.11 1.15
CA SER A 155 8.91 -5.21 2.25
C SER A 155 9.73 -4.05 1.72
N LEU A 156 9.37 -2.85 2.13
CA LEU A 156 10.09 -1.61 1.90
C LEU A 156 10.72 -1.18 3.21
N HIS A 157 12.03 -0.99 3.20
CA HIS A 157 12.76 -0.29 4.26
C HIS A 157 13.24 1.03 3.68
N LEU A 158 12.60 2.11 4.11
CA LEU A 158 12.84 3.46 3.62
C LEU A 158 13.71 4.19 4.64
N GLU A 159 14.76 4.85 4.18
CA GLU A 159 15.66 5.64 5.01
C GLU A 159 15.80 7.05 4.45
N MET A 160 15.89 8.01 5.37
CA MET A 160 16.24 9.39 5.07
C MET A 160 17.41 9.81 5.95
N THR A 161 18.52 10.16 5.31
CA THR A 161 19.75 10.59 6.00
C THR A 161 19.94 12.09 5.83
N ASN A 162 20.18 12.81 6.92
CA ASN A 162 20.56 14.22 6.86
C ASN A 162 22.03 14.34 6.43
N VAL A 163 22.25 14.77 5.20
CA VAL A 163 23.58 14.95 4.59
C VAL A 163 24.03 16.41 4.58
N SER A 164 23.28 17.29 5.25
CA SER A 164 23.65 18.70 5.45
C SER A 164 24.47 18.91 6.72
N ASP A 165 24.99 20.12 6.89
CA ASP A 165 25.80 20.54 8.05
C ASP A 165 24.98 21.09 9.23
N ARG A 166 23.65 21.05 9.12
CA ARG A 166 22.69 21.53 10.13
C ARG A 166 21.60 20.50 10.41
N ALA A 167 20.93 20.63 11.54
CA ALA A 167 19.77 19.80 11.84
C ALA A 167 18.65 20.05 10.82
N ARG A 168 17.96 18.98 10.42
CA ARG A 168 16.82 19.00 9.48
C ARG A 168 15.66 18.20 10.06
N SER A 169 14.44 18.69 9.90
CA SER A 169 13.24 18.01 10.37
C SER A 169 12.40 17.58 9.19
N TRP A 170 12.18 16.28 9.04
CA TRP A 170 11.37 15.69 7.96
C TRP A 170 10.63 14.46 8.48
N GLY A 171 9.49 14.14 7.89
CA GLY A 171 8.89 12.81 7.90
C GLY A 171 9.17 12.09 6.58
N ILE A 172 9.22 10.75 6.60
CA ILE A 172 9.25 9.94 5.37
C ILE A 172 7.83 9.83 4.85
N TRP A 173 7.60 10.23 3.60
CA TRP A 173 6.29 10.16 2.93
C TRP A 173 6.40 9.18 1.77
N ASP A 174 5.78 8.01 1.92
CA ASP A 174 5.69 7.00 0.86
C ASP A 174 4.35 7.16 0.13
N ILE A 175 4.40 7.22 -1.20
CA ILE A 175 3.23 7.45 -2.05
C ILE A 175 3.15 6.35 -3.08
N VAL A 176 2.04 5.61 -3.07
CA VAL A 176 1.74 4.62 -4.11
C VAL A 176 0.60 5.10 -5.00
N GLN A 177 0.86 5.27 -6.30
CA GLN A 177 -0.16 5.58 -7.29
C GLN A 177 -0.82 4.29 -7.79
N VAL A 178 -2.05 4.04 -7.37
CA VAL A 178 -2.83 2.85 -7.76
C VAL A 178 -3.64 3.12 -9.02
N ASP A 179 -3.68 2.13 -9.92
CA ASP A 179 -4.41 2.24 -11.19
C ASP A 179 -5.92 2.21 -10.96
N ALA A 180 -6.56 3.32 -11.32
CA ALA A 180 -7.99 3.50 -11.28
C ALA A 180 -8.57 3.66 -12.69
N THR A 181 -7.90 3.09 -13.69
CA THR A 181 -8.37 3.02 -15.07
C THR A 181 -9.30 1.82 -15.28
N ARG A 182 -10.34 2.00 -16.10
CA ARG A 182 -11.08 0.92 -16.77
C ARG A 182 -11.26 1.25 -18.24
N LEU A 183 -11.66 0.25 -19.02
CA LEU A 183 -12.13 0.46 -20.39
C LEU A 183 -13.66 0.61 -20.39
N ASP A 184 -14.17 1.60 -21.13
CA ASP A 184 -15.59 1.72 -21.43
C ASP A 184 -16.04 0.74 -22.53
N ASP A 185 -17.33 0.78 -22.89
CA ASP A 185 -17.92 -0.10 -23.91
C ASP A 185 -17.29 0.08 -25.31
N ASP A 186 -16.67 1.23 -25.57
CA ASP A 186 -15.97 1.56 -26.82
C ASP A 186 -14.45 1.26 -26.75
N GLY A 187 -14.00 0.69 -25.62
CA GLY A 187 -12.59 0.36 -25.37
C GLY A 187 -11.70 1.58 -25.11
N GLN A 188 -12.27 2.74 -24.77
CA GLN A 188 -11.53 3.91 -24.34
C GLN A 188 -11.26 3.87 -22.83
N GLU A 189 -10.11 4.42 -22.42
CA GLU A 189 -9.78 4.55 -21.01
C GLU A 189 -10.67 5.59 -20.33
N THR A 190 -11.21 5.21 -19.19
CA THR A 190 -12.01 6.06 -18.32
C THR A 190 -11.75 5.70 -16.86
N HIS A 191 -12.25 6.52 -15.93
CA HIS A 191 -12.13 6.25 -14.50
C HIS A 191 -12.94 5.01 -14.10
N ASN A 192 -12.34 4.23 -13.19
CA ASN A 192 -12.94 3.07 -12.57
C ASN A 192 -13.67 3.48 -11.29
N ASP A 193 -15.00 3.61 -11.37
CA ASP A 193 -15.86 3.89 -10.21
C ASP A 193 -15.93 2.73 -9.18
N GLN A 194 -15.31 1.60 -9.49
CA GLN A 194 -15.12 0.46 -8.59
C GLN A 194 -13.73 0.46 -7.93
N ALA A 195 -12.90 1.48 -8.13
CA ALA A 195 -11.64 1.69 -7.41
C ALA A 195 -11.90 2.36 -6.06
N TRP A 196 -11.44 1.73 -4.97
CA TRP A 196 -11.65 2.21 -3.61
C TRP A 196 -10.37 2.13 -2.78
N LEU A 197 -10.15 3.11 -1.91
CA LEU A 197 -9.25 3.00 -0.76
C LEU A 197 -10.04 2.86 0.54
N TYR A 198 -9.54 2.07 1.48
CA TYR A 198 -10.09 1.88 2.82
C TYR A 198 -9.05 2.19 3.88
N VAL A 199 -9.42 3.05 4.83
CA VAL A 199 -8.55 3.51 5.91
C VAL A 199 -9.34 3.48 7.22
N PRO A 200 -8.87 2.80 8.27
CA PRO A 200 -9.50 2.88 9.58
C PRO A 200 -9.40 4.30 10.14
N THR A 201 -10.52 4.80 10.65
CA THR A 201 -10.54 6.06 11.38
C THR A 201 -10.34 5.80 12.87
N SER A 202 -9.66 6.71 13.56
CA SER A 202 -9.53 6.65 15.01
C SER A 202 -10.86 7.04 15.67
N PRO A 203 -11.39 6.26 16.63
CA PRO A 203 -12.54 6.68 17.44
C PRO A 203 -12.27 7.99 18.20
N ASP A 204 -11.00 8.26 18.50
CA ASP A 204 -10.51 9.48 19.16
C ASP A 204 -9.82 10.41 18.14
N SER A 205 -10.25 10.39 16.88
CA SER A 205 -9.67 11.25 15.84
C SER A 205 -9.73 12.72 16.24
N ARG A 206 -8.65 13.46 15.95
CA ARG A 206 -8.61 14.92 16.10
C ARG A 206 -9.51 15.63 15.08
N PHE A 207 -9.85 14.94 13.98
CA PHE A 207 -10.67 15.48 12.91
C PHE A 207 -12.13 15.06 13.12
N SER A 208 -13.05 16.01 13.02
CA SER A 208 -14.47 15.79 13.33
C SER A 208 -15.17 14.75 12.44
N ARG A 209 -14.66 14.54 11.22
CA ARG A 209 -15.13 13.54 10.24
C ARG A 209 -14.23 12.30 10.19
N GLY A 210 -13.23 12.21 11.07
CA GLY A 210 -12.17 11.20 11.00
C GLY A 210 -11.08 11.48 9.96
N PHE A 211 -11.16 12.62 9.25
CA PHE A 211 -10.16 13.09 8.28
C PHE A 211 -10.23 14.62 8.11
N ASN A 212 -9.16 15.21 7.58
CA ASN A 212 -9.05 16.61 7.18
C ASN A 212 -9.01 16.74 5.65
N VAL A 213 -9.73 17.70 5.08
CA VAL A 213 -9.60 18.03 3.65
C VAL A 213 -8.43 18.96 3.48
N MET A 214 -7.37 18.48 2.84
CA MET A 214 -6.14 19.24 2.58
C MET A 214 -6.21 20.00 1.25
N PHE A 215 -6.94 19.44 0.28
CA PHE A 215 -7.14 20.03 -1.03
C PHE A 215 -8.47 19.56 -1.66
N GLY A 216 -9.07 20.41 -2.49
CA GLY A 216 -10.32 20.13 -3.19
C GLY A 216 -11.56 20.60 -2.40
N GLU A 217 -12.74 20.24 -2.90
CA GLU A 217 -14.01 20.63 -2.29
C GLU A 217 -14.25 19.89 -0.96
N GLU A 218 -14.75 20.62 0.05
CA GLU A 218 -15.04 20.08 1.39
C GLU A 218 -16.11 18.98 1.37
N ASP A 219 -17.06 19.06 0.43
CA ASP A 219 -18.15 18.11 0.24
C ASP A 219 -17.89 17.11 -0.91
N ASN A 220 -16.62 16.93 -1.32
CA ASN A 220 -16.25 15.97 -2.35
C ASN A 220 -16.84 14.56 -2.03
N PRO A 221 -17.71 14.01 -2.90
CA PRO A 221 -18.44 12.76 -2.66
C PRO A 221 -17.55 11.51 -2.70
N GLU A 222 -16.30 11.64 -3.14
CA GLU A 222 -15.31 10.55 -3.10
C GLU A 222 -15.04 10.12 -1.65
N TRP A 223 -15.11 11.06 -0.69
CA TRP A 223 -14.79 10.83 0.72
C TRP A 223 -16.03 10.35 1.51
N GLN A 224 -16.10 9.05 1.73
CA GLN A 224 -17.17 8.41 2.50
C GLN A 224 -16.68 8.13 3.93
N PRO A 225 -16.98 9.00 4.92
CA PRO A 225 -16.39 8.95 6.26
C PRO A 225 -16.63 7.63 7.01
N GLU A 226 -17.72 6.93 6.68
CA GLU A 226 -18.12 5.72 7.38
C GLU A 226 -18.84 4.74 6.44
N VAL A 227 -18.09 3.91 5.72
CA VAL A 227 -18.67 2.79 4.93
C VAL A 227 -18.96 1.56 5.81
N ARG A 228 -18.25 1.48 6.94
CA ARG A 228 -18.44 0.59 8.09
C ARG A 228 -18.00 1.36 9.35
N PRO A 229 -18.42 0.94 10.57
CA PRO A 229 -17.99 1.59 11.79
C PRO A 229 -16.47 1.77 11.86
N ASN A 230 -16.01 3.00 12.08
CA ASN A 230 -14.60 3.41 12.12
C ASN A 230 -13.81 3.09 10.84
N LEU A 231 -14.45 3.11 9.68
CA LEU A 231 -13.81 2.85 8.39
C LEU A 231 -14.22 3.88 7.35
N LEU A 232 -13.25 4.70 6.95
CA LEU A 232 -13.38 5.60 5.82
C LEU A 232 -13.20 4.81 4.52
N GLY A 233 -14.02 5.13 3.52
CA GLY A 233 -13.85 4.72 2.14
C GLY A 233 -13.62 5.92 1.24
N ALA A 234 -12.61 5.86 0.38
CA ALA A 234 -12.46 6.79 -0.73
C ALA A 234 -12.84 6.08 -2.03
N GLN A 235 -13.96 6.47 -2.66
CA GLN A 235 -14.37 5.95 -3.97
C GLN A 235 -13.84 6.85 -5.07
N TYR A 236 -13.20 6.30 -6.09
CA TYR A 236 -12.74 7.11 -7.20
C TYR A 236 -13.91 7.56 -8.10
N LEU A 237 -14.20 8.85 -8.15
CA LEU A 237 -15.26 9.45 -8.98
C LEU A 237 -14.71 10.46 -9.98
N TYR A 238 -13.39 10.42 -10.20
CA TYR A 238 -12.66 11.35 -11.06
C TYR A 238 -12.88 12.81 -10.66
N GLN A 239 -12.87 13.07 -9.35
CA GLN A 239 -12.79 14.41 -8.79
C GLN A 239 -11.41 14.62 -8.17
N LEU A 240 -10.97 15.87 -8.16
CA LEU A 240 -9.70 16.22 -7.58
C LEU A 240 -9.86 16.45 -6.07
N GLY A 241 -9.02 15.82 -5.27
CA GLY A 241 -8.93 16.15 -3.86
C GLY A 241 -7.81 15.43 -3.12
N LYS A 242 -7.56 15.91 -1.90
CA LYS A 242 -6.61 15.34 -0.95
C LYS A 242 -7.17 15.36 0.46
N ILE A 243 -7.06 14.24 1.16
CA ILE A 243 -7.43 14.15 2.58
C ILE A 243 -6.29 13.57 3.42
N GLY A 244 -6.17 14.05 4.66
CA GLY A 244 -5.26 13.51 5.68
C GLY A 244 -6.04 12.81 6.80
N ILE A 245 -5.53 11.66 7.26
CA ILE A 245 -6.18 10.78 8.25
C ILE A 245 -5.19 10.48 9.38
N ASP A 246 -5.60 10.68 10.63
CA ASP A 246 -4.82 10.35 11.84
C ASP A 246 -5.01 8.88 12.26
N SER A 247 -4.88 7.96 11.30
CA SER A 247 -5.10 6.54 11.51
C SER A 247 -4.00 5.91 12.38
N THR A 248 -4.41 5.18 13.41
CA THR A 248 -3.47 4.44 14.29
C THR A 248 -3.43 2.95 13.99
N ALA A 249 -4.21 2.48 13.02
CA ALA A 249 -4.39 1.05 12.74
C ALA A 249 -3.23 0.41 11.96
N GLY A 250 -2.37 1.23 11.34
CA GLY A 250 -1.17 0.77 10.64
C GLY A 250 -1.46 0.04 9.32
N TRP A 251 -2.56 0.39 8.62
CA TRP A 251 -2.82 -0.12 7.28
C TRP A 251 -3.74 0.80 6.44
N ILE A 252 -3.57 0.71 5.12
CA ILE A 252 -4.46 1.24 4.07
C ILE A 252 -4.64 0.16 2.99
N ALA A 253 -5.84 0.05 2.40
CA ALA A 253 -6.12 -0.97 1.38
C ALA A 253 -6.82 -0.39 0.16
N PHE A 254 -6.24 -0.61 -1.02
CA PHE A 254 -6.88 -0.45 -2.31
C PHE A 254 -7.67 -1.70 -2.71
N VAL A 255 -8.86 -1.53 -3.29
CA VAL A 255 -9.62 -2.61 -3.93
C VAL A 255 -10.23 -2.13 -5.24
N ASN A 256 -10.04 -2.92 -6.30
CA ASN A 256 -10.90 -2.86 -7.47
C ASN A 256 -12.08 -3.81 -7.30
N GLN A 257 -13.24 -3.29 -6.87
CA GLN A 257 -14.42 -4.11 -6.55
C GLN A 257 -15.03 -4.82 -7.77
N SER A 258 -14.70 -4.40 -9.00
CA SER A 258 -15.17 -5.11 -10.20
C SER A 258 -14.48 -6.47 -10.38
N THR A 259 -13.29 -6.63 -9.82
CA THR A 259 -12.43 -7.81 -9.99
C THR A 259 -11.97 -8.42 -8.67
N ASP A 260 -12.34 -7.82 -7.54
CA ASP A 260 -11.92 -8.17 -6.19
C ASP A 260 -10.40 -8.14 -5.96
N PHE A 261 -9.59 -7.55 -6.85
CA PHE A 261 -8.15 -7.42 -6.60
C PHE A 261 -7.91 -6.35 -5.52
N ALA A 262 -7.24 -6.77 -4.46
CA ALA A 262 -6.92 -5.95 -3.30
C ALA A 262 -5.41 -5.81 -3.13
N PHE A 263 -4.97 -4.59 -2.85
CA PHE A 263 -3.59 -4.25 -2.50
C PHE A 263 -3.59 -3.55 -1.15
N CYS A 264 -2.90 -4.12 -0.17
CA CYS A 264 -2.84 -3.59 1.19
C CYS A 264 -1.42 -3.14 1.51
N GLN A 265 -1.29 -1.98 2.14
CA GLN A 265 -0.04 -1.53 2.76
C GLN A 265 -0.19 -1.61 4.27
N ARG A 266 0.82 -2.13 4.96
CA ARG A 266 0.92 -2.15 6.43
C ARG A 266 2.16 -1.40 6.87
N PHE A 267 2.06 -0.66 7.97
CA PHE A 267 3.15 0.16 8.49
C PHE A 267 3.08 0.26 10.02
N GLY A 268 4.21 0.61 10.64
CA GLY A 268 4.26 0.88 12.07
C GLY A 268 3.74 2.28 12.41
N TYR A 269 2.73 2.38 13.27
CA TYR A 269 2.34 3.65 13.88
C TYR A 269 3.14 3.90 15.17
N PHE A 270 3.74 5.09 15.29
CA PHE A 270 4.59 5.45 16.43
C PHE A 270 3.82 6.32 17.41
N HIS A 271 3.21 5.68 18.41
CA HIS A 271 2.40 6.37 19.43
C HIS A 271 3.18 7.48 20.16
N GLY A 272 2.58 8.66 20.22
CA GLY A 272 3.11 9.82 20.95
C GLY A 272 4.12 10.66 20.17
N GLU A 273 4.50 10.24 18.96
CA GLU A 273 5.31 11.05 18.05
C GLU A 273 4.45 12.10 17.33
N GLU A 274 5.10 13.18 16.89
CA GLU A 274 4.49 14.19 16.03
C GLU A 274 4.47 13.68 14.58
N TYR A 275 3.34 13.87 13.89
CA TYR A 275 3.17 13.50 12.49
C TYR A 275 2.96 14.78 11.67
N PRO A 276 3.42 14.82 10.39
CA PRO A 276 3.16 15.92 9.48
C PRO A 276 1.66 16.21 9.29
N ASP A 277 1.35 17.32 8.60
CA ASP A 277 0.02 17.58 8.05
C ASP A 277 -1.12 17.48 9.09
N GLU A 278 -0.91 18.20 10.19
CA GLU A 278 -1.80 18.24 11.36
C GLU A 278 -1.98 16.89 12.07
N GLY A 279 -1.07 15.94 11.88
CA GLY A 279 -1.06 14.63 12.53
C GLY A 279 -1.50 13.49 11.63
N ALA A 280 -1.50 13.67 10.31
CA ALA A 280 -1.82 12.62 9.36
C ALA A 280 -0.73 11.54 9.34
N SER A 281 -1.14 10.28 9.48
CA SER A 281 -0.30 9.10 9.25
C SER A 281 -0.59 8.45 7.90
N VAL A 282 -1.74 8.78 7.31
CA VAL A 282 -2.21 8.30 6.01
C VAL A 282 -2.81 9.48 5.26
N GLU A 283 -2.52 9.57 3.97
CA GLU A 283 -3.16 10.51 3.06
C GLU A 283 -3.77 9.76 1.86
N CYS A 284 -4.83 10.33 1.30
CA CYS A 284 -5.43 9.86 0.05
C CYS A 284 -5.53 11.03 -0.93
N TRP A 285 -5.05 10.83 -2.15
CA TRP A 285 -5.20 11.76 -3.26
C TRP A 285 -6.01 11.14 -4.40
N THR A 286 -6.82 11.94 -5.08
CA THR A 286 -7.52 11.56 -6.31
C THR A 286 -7.24 12.57 -7.40
N THR A 287 -6.88 12.08 -8.60
CA THR A 287 -6.84 12.93 -9.79
C THR A 287 -8.24 13.08 -10.39
N GLY A 288 -8.58 14.26 -10.91
CA GLY A 288 -9.85 14.43 -11.59
C GLY A 288 -10.25 15.87 -11.84
N HIS A 289 -11.55 16.07 -12.06
CA HIS A 289 -12.14 17.39 -12.21
C HIS A 289 -12.14 18.16 -10.88
N GLY A 290 -11.72 19.42 -10.92
CA GLY A 290 -11.71 20.33 -9.79
C GLY A 290 -10.95 21.60 -10.12
N GLU A 291 -10.73 22.45 -9.12
CA GLU A 291 -9.94 23.67 -9.28
C GLU A 291 -8.47 23.34 -9.60
N PRO A 292 -7.86 23.98 -10.62
CA PRO A 292 -6.47 23.70 -10.99
C PRO A 292 -5.49 23.89 -9.82
N VAL A 293 -4.58 22.94 -9.63
CA VAL A 293 -3.52 23.02 -8.61
C VAL A 293 -2.30 23.66 -9.23
N GLY A 294 -1.89 24.82 -8.75
CA GLY A 294 -0.70 25.52 -9.28
C GLY A 294 -0.72 25.72 -10.80
N GLY A 295 -1.91 25.83 -11.41
CA GLY A 295 -2.10 25.97 -12.85
C GLY A 295 -2.27 24.66 -13.63
N LEU A 296 -2.18 23.50 -12.99
CA LEU A 296 -2.39 22.19 -13.60
C LEU A 296 -3.84 21.72 -13.40
N ASP A 297 -4.54 21.50 -14.51
CA ASP A 297 -5.92 21.00 -14.54
C ASP A 297 -5.92 19.49 -14.81
N PHE A 298 -5.95 18.69 -13.74
CA PHE A 298 -5.91 17.23 -13.79
C PHE A 298 -7.09 16.63 -14.57
N GLY A 299 -8.26 17.29 -14.56
CA GLY A 299 -9.45 16.83 -15.26
C GLY A 299 -9.32 16.83 -16.78
N LYS A 300 -8.28 17.47 -17.33
CA LYS A 300 -7.97 17.51 -18.77
C LYS A 300 -6.88 16.55 -19.20
N LEU A 301 -6.22 15.86 -18.28
CA LEU A 301 -5.06 15.03 -18.58
C LEU A 301 -5.42 13.57 -18.90
N ASN A 302 -6.67 13.13 -18.64
CA ASN A 302 -7.12 11.73 -18.76
C ASN A 302 -6.18 10.76 -18.05
N LEU A 303 -5.73 11.13 -16.84
CA LEU A 303 -4.92 10.29 -15.97
C LEU A 303 -5.85 9.76 -14.88
N PHE A 304 -5.93 8.43 -14.72
CA PHE A 304 -6.88 7.80 -13.82
C PHE A 304 -6.17 7.03 -12.72
N HIS A 305 -5.86 7.71 -11.62
CA HIS A 305 -5.25 7.07 -10.45
C HIS A 305 -5.72 7.70 -9.14
N MET A 306 -5.52 6.93 -8.07
CA MET A 306 -5.57 7.41 -6.70
C MET A 306 -4.16 7.28 -6.12
N GLU A 307 -3.84 8.06 -5.09
CA GLU A 307 -2.64 7.83 -4.28
C GLU A 307 -3.03 7.28 -2.91
N ALA A 308 -2.34 6.22 -2.49
CA ALA A 308 -2.39 5.66 -1.15
C ALA A 308 -1.07 6.01 -0.45
N GLU A 309 -1.12 6.96 0.48
CA GLU A 309 0.06 7.61 1.03
C GLU A 309 0.25 7.25 2.52
N ILE A 310 1.48 6.95 2.90
CA ILE A 310 1.87 6.66 4.29
C ILE A 310 2.89 7.69 4.74
N LEU A 311 2.65 8.29 5.91
CA LEU A 311 3.56 9.24 6.52
C LEU A 311 4.21 8.63 7.76
N GLY A 312 5.53 8.80 7.86
CA GLY A 312 6.30 8.61 9.08
C GLY A 312 6.25 9.85 9.97
N PRO A 313 6.65 9.73 11.25
CA PRO A 313 6.67 10.86 12.17
C PRO A 313 7.66 11.94 11.72
N LEU A 314 7.35 13.20 12.05
CA LEU A 314 8.22 14.34 11.81
C LEU A 314 9.36 14.32 12.83
N ARG A 315 10.59 14.04 12.38
CA ARG A 315 11.75 13.90 13.26
C ARG A 315 12.89 14.86 12.89
N SER A 316 13.47 15.48 13.92
CA SER A 316 14.69 16.27 13.79
C SER A 316 15.93 15.36 13.76
N MET A 317 16.68 15.43 12.67
CA MET A 317 17.90 14.67 12.42
C MET A 317 19.11 15.61 12.53
N ALA A 318 20.08 15.27 13.38
CA ALA A 318 21.39 15.92 13.38
C ALA A 318 22.15 15.63 12.07
N PRO A 319 23.20 16.40 11.71
CA PRO A 319 24.08 16.06 10.59
C PRO A 319 24.57 14.60 10.67
N GLY A 320 24.39 13.84 9.59
CA GLY A 320 24.74 12.43 9.48
C GLY A 320 23.77 11.46 10.18
N ALA A 321 22.72 11.94 10.83
CA ALA A 321 21.70 11.07 11.42
C ALA A 321 20.70 10.59 10.36
N THR A 322 20.16 9.40 10.60
CA THR A 322 19.20 8.72 9.72
C THR A 322 17.94 8.39 10.50
N GLN A 323 16.79 8.47 9.82
CA GLN A 323 15.54 7.88 10.28
C GLN A 323 15.03 6.88 9.25
N SER A 324 14.17 5.95 9.68
CA SER A 324 13.61 4.92 8.81
C SER A 324 12.11 4.71 9.01
N LEU A 325 11.47 4.14 7.98
CA LEU A 325 10.08 3.70 7.96
C LEU A 325 9.99 2.34 7.24
N ASP A 326 9.39 1.36 7.89
CA ASP A 326 9.13 0.04 7.32
C ASP A 326 7.68 -0.06 6.85
N ILE A 327 7.49 -0.53 5.61
CA ILE A 327 6.17 -0.74 5.00
C ILE A 327 6.15 -2.13 4.37
N ASP A 328 5.11 -2.90 4.63
CA ASP A 328 4.84 -4.15 3.94
C ASP A 328 3.67 -3.99 2.97
N TRP A 329 3.90 -4.37 1.72
CA TRP A 329 2.90 -4.47 0.68
C TRP A 329 2.40 -5.90 0.54
N TYR A 330 1.09 -6.04 0.36
CA TYR A 330 0.41 -7.32 0.23
C TYR A 330 -0.60 -7.29 -0.91
N ALA A 331 -0.59 -8.31 -1.76
CA ALA A 331 -1.60 -8.49 -2.81
C ALA A 331 -2.48 -9.72 -2.56
N ALA A 332 -3.77 -9.60 -2.82
CA ALA A 332 -4.72 -10.72 -2.78
C ALA A 332 -5.95 -10.43 -3.65
N ARG A 333 -6.82 -11.43 -3.82
CA ARG A 333 -8.24 -11.21 -4.13
C ARG A 333 -9.05 -11.17 -2.83
N CYS A 334 -9.77 -10.06 -2.61
CA CYS A 334 -10.76 -9.88 -1.55
C CYS A 334 -11.77 -8.80 -1.95
N PRO A 335 -13.08 -9.04 -1.83
CA PRO A 335 -14.09 -8.02 -2.08
C PRO A 335 -13.98 -6.87 -1.06
N GLY A 336 -14.32 -5.65 -1.49
CA GLY A 336 -14.45 -4.49 -0.61
C GLY A 336 -15.82 -4.44 0.11
N PRO A 337 -15.96 -3.67 1.20
CA PRO A 337 -14.91 -2.93 1.90
C PRO A 337 -13.96 -3.83 2.69
N ILE A 338 -12.68 -3.44 2.78
CA ILE A 338 -11.70 -4.13 3.65
C ILE A 338 -11.82 -3.55 5.05
N VAL A 339 -12.07 -4.41 6.04
CA VAL A 339 -12.33 -4.03 7.44
C VAL A 339 -11.20 -4.42 8.39
N ASN A 340 -10.23 -5.21 7.93
CA ASN A 340 -9.06 -5.61 8.72
C ASN A 340 -7.93 -6.09 7.81
N VAL A 341 -6.68 -5.88 8.23
CA VAL A 341 -5.48 -6.39 7.55
C VAL A 341 -4.50 -6.92 8.61
N THR A 342 -4.01 -8.13 8.40
CA THR A 342 -2.99 -8.81 9.23
C THR A 342 -1.82 -9.26 8.33
N ASP A 343 -0.78 -9.89 8.88
CA ASP A 343 0.27 -10.50 8.04
C ASP A 343 -0.22 -11.72 7.25
N ALA A 344 -1.34 -12.33 7.66
CA ALA A 344 -1.91 -13.49 6.97
C ALA A 344 -2.82 -13.10 5.79
N GLY A 345 -3.51 -11.97 5.89
CA GLY A 345 -4.54 -11.60 4.92
C GLY A 345 -5.35 -10.38 5.30
N CYS A 346 -6.31 -10.04 4.44
CA CYS A 346 -7.29 -8.99 4.67
C CYS A 346 -8.70 -9.57 4.78
N ALA A 347 -9.58 -8.86 5.48
CA ALA A 347 -10.97 -9.28 5.71
C ALA A 347 -11.95 -8.30 5.08
N ASN A 348 -12.93 -8.82 4.35
CA ASN A 348 -14.17 -8.12 4.02
C ASN A 348 -15.19 -8.24 5.16
N GLN A 349 -15.28 -9.45 5.70
CA GLN A 349 -16.14 -9.80 6.81
C GLN A 349 -15.30 -10.52 7.86
N ARG A 350 -15.24 -9.95 9.07
CA ARG A 350 -14.59 -10.56 10.22
C ARG A 350 -15.21 -11.92 10.54
N LEU A 351 -14.41 -12.81 11.13
CA LEU A 351 -14.90 -14.10 11.59
C LEU A 351 -16.01 -13.87 12.63
N LYS A 352 -17.13 -14.55 12.45
CA LYS A 352 -18.26 -14.52 13.38
C LYS A 352 -18.70 -15.93 13.70
N ALA A 353 -18.95 -16.17 14.98
CA ALA A 353 -19.58 -17.38 15.49
C ALA A 353 -21.06 -17.11 15.82
N GLU A 354 -21.91 -18.07 15.52
CA GLU A 354 -23.32 -18.08 15.92
C GLU A 354 -23.69 -19.47 16.45
N SER A 355 -24.21 -19.51 17.68
CA SER A 355 -24.70 -20.74 18.30
C SER A 355 -26.00 -21.21 17.64
N ILE A 356 -26.02 -22.46 17.17
CA ILE A 356 -27.18 -23.13 16.56
C ILE A 356 -27.34 -24.54 17.14
N ASP A 357 -28.49 -25.19 16.92
CA ASP A 357 -28.77 -26.53 17.47
C ASP A 357 -27.72 -27.59 17.10
N ALA A 358 -27.08 -27.46 15.92
CA ALA A 358 -26.10 -28.41 15.43
C ALA A 358 -24.67 -28.18 15.95
N GLY A 359 -24.39 -27.03 16.56
CA GLY A 359 -23.06 -26.58 16.97
C GLY A 359 -22.90 -25.06 16.82
N ILE A 360 -21.77 -24.63 16.28
CA ILE A 360 -21.47 -23.22 16.02
C ILE A 360 -21.30 -23.02 14.53
N ARG A 361 -22.06 -22.08 13.97
CA ARG A 361 -21.88 -21.62 12.61
C ARG A 361 -20.80 -20.54 12.58
N LEU A 362 -19.74 -20.79 11.84
CA LEU A 362 -18.67 -19.84 11.57
C LEU A 362 -18.89 -19.20 10.20
N THR A 363 -18.83 -17.88 10.13
CA THR A 363 -18.93 -17.11 8.88
C THR A 363 -17.81 -16.08 8.76
N GLY A 364 -17.33 -15.79 7.55
CA GLY A 364 -16.32 -14.77 7.29
C GLY A 364 -15.85 -14.76 5.84
N VAL A 365 -15.23 -13.66 5.42
CA VAL A 365 -14.74 -13.47 4.04
C VAL A 365 -13.38 -12.80 4.05
N PHE A 366 -12.39 -13.48 3.47
CA PHE A 366 -10.98 -13.10 3.57
C PHE A 366 -10.24 -13.23 2.23
N GLY A 367 -9.29 -12.34 1.98
CA GLY A 367 -8.19 -12.54 1.04
C GLY A 367 -6.94 -12.98 1.80
N LEU A 368 -6.12 -13.82 1.18
CA LEU A 368 -4.92 -14.38 1.80
C LEU A 368 -3.68 -13.86 1.11
N PHE A 369 -2.62 -13.58 1.87
CA PHE A 369 -1.39 -13.03 1.31
C PHE A 369 -0.34 -14.10 0.99
N HIS A 370 -0.51 -15.32 1.48
CA HIS A 370 0.44 -16.41 1.29
C HIS A 370 -0.23 -17.67 0.73
N LEU A 371 0.58 -18.48 0.07
CA LEU A 371 0.23 -19.86 -0.22
C LEU A 371 0.30 -20.69 1.05
N GLY A 372 -0.64 -21.62 1.19
CA GLY A 372 -0.61 -22.56 2.30
C GLY A 372 -1.99 -23.06 2.67
N ASN A 373 -2.25 -23.15 3.96
CA ASN A 373 -3.54 -23.62 4.48
C ASN A 373 -4.01 -22.78 5.65
N VAL A 374 -5.32 -22.53 5.71
CA VAL A 374 -5.95 -21.93 6.88
C VAL A 374 -6.44 -23.03 7.81
N GLN A 375 -6.00 -22.98 9.05
CA GLN A 375 -6.45 -23.85 10.13
C GLN A 375 -7.48 -23.11 11.00
N LEU A 376 -8.54 -23.82 11.37
CA LEU A 376 -9.42 -23.43 12.46
C LEU A 376 -8.83 -23.99 13.75
N VAL A 377 -8.35 -23.10 14.61
CA VAL A 377 -7.80 -23.43 15.92
C VAL A 377 -8.83 -23.01 16.98
N TRP A 378 -9.12 -23.92 17.90
CA TRP A 378 -9.97 -23.67 19.06
C TRP A 378 -9.08 -23.36 20.26
N LEU A 379 -9.27 -22.20 20.86
CA LEU A 379 -8.50 -21.78 22.03
C LEU A 379 -9.34 -21.86 23.30
N GLY A 380 -8.71 -22.28 24.40
CA GLY A 380 -9.29 -22.29 25.74
C GLY A 380 -9.17 -20.93 26.46
N GLU A 381 -9.47 -20.92 27.77
CA GLU A 381 -9.43 -19.72 28.63
C GLU A 381 -8.03 -19.12 28.76
N ASP A 382 -6.99 -19.94 28.66
CA ASP A 382 -5.57 -19.57 28.76
C ASP A 382 -4.91 -19.32 27.40
N GLU A 383 -5.72 -19.15 26.34
CA GLU A 383 -5.29 -19.06 24.94
C GLU A 383 -4.54 -20.30 24.43
N CYS A 384 -4.54 -21.41 25.17
CA CYS A 384 -3.97 -22.67 24.70
C CYS A 384 -4.89 -23.36 23.68
N GLY A 385 -4.28 -23.94 22.65
CA GLY A 385 -5.01 -24.72 21.65
C GLY A 385 -5.60 -26.00 22.23
N VAL A 386 -6.93 -26.13 22.18
CA VAL A 386 -7.69 -27.32 22.62
C VAL A 386 -8.15 -28.20 21.45
N GLY A 387 -7.91 -27.76 20.21
CA GLY A 387 -8.11 -28.54 18.99
C GLY A 387 -7.83 -27.71 17.74
N ALA A 388 -7.51 -28.36 16.63
CA ALA A 388 -7.31 -27.70 15.35
C ALA A 388 -7.73 -28.60 14.18
N GLU A 389 -8.21 -27.99 13.10
CA GLU A 389 -8.49 -28.65 11.83
C GLU A 389 -8.10 -27.75 10.65
N THR A 390 -7.65 -28.34 9.54
CA THR A 390 -7.44 -27.59 8.29
C THR A 390 -8.79 -27.29 7.64
N LEU A 391 -9.09 -26.01 7.40
CA LEU A 391 -10.32 -25.59 6.72
C LEU A 391 -10.16 -25.58 5.20
N ALA A 392 -9.07 -25.01 4.69
CA ALA A 392 -8.87 -24.81 3.26
C ALA A 392 -7.39 -24.68 2.90
N LEU A 393 -7.05 -25.16 1.71
CA LEU A 393 -5.84 -24.71 1.00
C LEU A 393 -6.14 -23.34 0.39
N VAL A 394 -5.18 -22.43 0.48
CA VAL A 394 -5.37 -21.03 0.09
C VAL A 394 -4.21 -20.52 -0.75
N ASN A 395 -4.53 -19.52 -1.58
CA ASN A 395 -3.55 -18.73 -2.31
C ASN A 395 -4.07 -17.30 -2.47
N PRO A 396 -3.20 -16.34 -2.85
CA PRO A 396 -3.63 -14.95 -3.00
C PRO A 396 -4.58 -14.66 -4.17
N LEU A 397 -4.78 -15.60 -5.10
CA LEU A 397 -5.70 -15.44 -6.22
C LEU A 397 -7.14 -15.87 -5.90
N ASN A 398 -7.40 -16.38 -4.69
CA ASN A 398 -8.70 -16.91 -4.30
C ASN A 398 -9.21 -16.27 -3.01
N VAL A 399 -10.52 -15.98 -3.00
CA VAL A 399 -11.18 -15.48 -1.80
C VAL A 399 -11.59 -16.66 -0.92
N LEU A 400 -11.20 -16.65 0.35
CA LEU A 400 -11.68 -17.61 1.34
C LEU A 400 -13.04 -17.16 1.87
N ARG A 401 -14.05 -18.01 1.68
CA ARG A 401 -15.38 -17.87 2.28
C ARG A 401 -15.55 -18.95 3.34
N VAL A 402 -15.60 -18.53 4.59
CA VAL A 402 -15.96 -19.40 5.70
C VAL A 402 -17.48 -19.39 5.82
N ASP A 403 -18.10 -20.54 5.65
CA ASP A 403 -19.50 -20.81 6.01
C ASP A 403 -19.59 -22.29 6.38
N CYS A 404 -19.38 -22.59 7.66
CA CYS A 404 -19.33 -23.96 8.11
C CYS A 404 -19.92 -24.09 9.52
N VAL A 405 -20.42 -25.29 9.83
CA VAL A 405 -20.89 -25.63 11.17
C VAL A 405 -19.88 -26.59 11.80
N ARG A 406 -19.49 -26.31 13.04
CA ARG A 406 -18.56 -27.13 13.82
C ARG A 406 -19.04 -27.31 15.25
N ARG A 407 -18.64 -28.41 15.87
CA ARG A 407 -18.81 -28.61 17.31
C ARG A 407 -17.47 -28.31 17.99
N PRO A 408 -17.38 -27.26 18.80
CA PRO A 408 -16.15 -26.93 19.50
C PRO A 408 -15.72 -28.07 20.43
N PRO A 409 -14.41 -28.34 20.58
CA PRO A 409 -13.90 -29.22 21.61
C PRO A 409 -14.28 -28.74 23.03
N PRO A 410 -14.36 -29.63 24.03
CA PRO A 410 -14.58 -29.22 25.42
C PRO A 410 -13.56 -28.17 25.87
N GLY A 411 -14.04 -27.07 26.45
CA GLY A 411 -13.20 -25.97 26.95
C GLY A 411 -12.87 -24.88 25.93
N ALA A 412 -13.29 -25.01 24.67
CA ALA A 412 -13.11 -23.96 23.67
C ALA A 412 -13.90 -22.68 24.02
N GLN A 413 -13.28 -21.52 23.85
CA GLN A 413 -13.87 -20.19 24.07
C GLN A 413 -13.69 -19.25 22.87
N VAL A 414 -12.70 -19.51 22.03
CA VAL A 414 -12.40 -18.72 20.83
C VAL A 414 -12.18 -19.64 19.63
N ALA A 415 -12.72 -19.23 18.48
CA ALA A 415 -12.37 -19.76 17.18
C ALA A 415 -11.35 -18.82 16.52
N GLN A 416 -10.20 -19.34 16.15
CA GLN A 416 -9.12 -18.60 15.47
C GLN A 416 -8.88 -19.19 14.09
N LEU A 417 -8.74 -18.34 13.09
CA LEU A 417 -8.19 -18.70 11.78
C LEU A 417 -6.69 -18.42 11.79
N LEU A 418 -5.89 -19.45 11.66
CA LEU A 418 -4.44 -19.38 11.59
C LEU A 418 -3.98 -19.75 10.18
N LEU A 419 -3.22 -18.87 9.53
CA LEU A 419 -2.58 -19.20 8.25
C LEU A 419 -1.27 -19.93 8.53
N CYS A 420 -1.09 -21.08 7.89
CA CYS A 420 0.14 -21.85 7.91
C CYS A 420 0.70 -21.98 6.49
N ASP A 421 2.03 -22.07 6.37
CA ASP A 421 2.71 -22.32 5.11
C ASP A 421 2.45 -23.74 4.56
N ALA A 422 3.07 -24.07 3.43
CA ALA A 422 2.94 -25.39 2.80
C ALA A 422 3.51 -26.53 3.66
N GLN A 423 4.39 -26.25 4.62
CA GLN A 423 4.97 -27.19 5.57
C GLN A 423 4.15 -27.28 6.87
N GLY A 424 3.06 -26.51 6.98
CA GLY A 424 2.20 -26.45 8.16
C GLY A 424 2.78 -25.61 9.31
N GLN A 425 3.82 -24.81 9.06
CA GLN A 425 4.32 -23.86 10.06
C GLN A 425 3.40 -22.64 10.11
N PRO A 426 3.03 -22.16 11.32
CA PRO A 426 2.25 -20.93 11.47
C PRO A 426 2.96 -19.73 10.84
N ILE A 427 2.23 -18.96 10.04
CA ILE A 427 2.66 -17.66 9.52
C ILE A 427 2.13 -16.55 10.44
N SER A 428 0.80 -16.40 10.50
CA SER A 428 0.14 -15.39 11.32
C SER A 428 -1.34 -15.74 11.52
N GLN A 429 -1.93 -15.22 12.59
CA GLN A 429 -3.37 -15.18 12.74
C GLN A 429 -3.98 -14.35 11.61
N LEU A 430 -5.05 -14.88 11.00
CA LEU A 430 -5.90 -14.19 10.03
C LEU A 430 -7.03 -13.42 10.72
N ASP A 431 -7.77 -14.10 11.60
CA ASP A 431 -8.80 -13.49 12.43
C ASP A 431 -9.20 -14.43 13.59
N SER A 432 -9.97 -13.93 14.54
CA SER A 432 -10.51 -14.72 15.63
C SER A 432 -11.83 -14.16 16.15
N CYS A 433 -12.71 -15.01 16.68
CA CYS A 433 -13.92 -14.58 17.35
C CYS A 433 -14.23 -15.44 18.59
N PRO A 434 -14.82 -14.85 19.64
CA PRO A 434 -15.41 -15.62 20.72
C PRO A 434 -16.58 -16.46 20.21
N ILE A 435 -16.81 -17.62 20.83
CA ILE A 435 -17.79 -18.61 20.36
C ILE A 435 -19.01 -18.77 21.29
N HIS A 436 -19.18 -17.86 22.24
CA HIS A 436 -20.24 -17.89 23.25
C HIS A 436 -21.59 -17.39 22.73
#